data_AF-A0A8H7XMU4-F1
#
_entry.id   AF-A0A8H7XMU4-F1
#
_cell.length_a   1.000
_cell.length_b   1.000
_cell.length_c   1.000
_cell.angle_alpha   90.00
_cell.angle_beta   90.00
_cell.angle_gamma   90.00
#
_symmetry.space_group_name_H-M   'P 1'
#
loop_
_entity.id
_entity.type
_entity.pdbx_description
1 polymer ?
#
loop_
_entity_poly.entity_id
_entity_poly.type
_entity_poly.pdbx_seq_one_letter_code
_entity_poly.pdbx_strand_id
1 'polypeptide(L)'
;MSLVSQIVNLNDTFGVLMIGTVVTAVLLGGVYLQAYYYFVTYTDGILLRITVLSLVALETLYIALNVHAVNHYLVVNYFNPFALENSVWYASRWPSCSRTDV
;
A
#
# COMPACT_ATOMS: atom_id res chain seq x y z
N MET A 1 13.10 16.45 -19.74
CA MET A 1 13.30 15.28 -18.88
C MET A 1 13.67 15.73 -17.45
N SER A 2 12.84 16.58 -16.84
CA SER A 2 13.02 17.04 -15.43
C SER A 2 11.70 17.36 -14.73
N LEU A 3 10.56 17.22 -15.41
CA LEU A 3 9.27 17.61 -14.85
C LEU A 3 8.65 16.51 -14.00
N VAL A 4 8.95 15.23 -14.28
CA VAL A 4 8.39 14.08 -13.55
C VAL A 4 9.07 13.86 -12.20
N SER A 5 10.38 14.13 -12.09
CA SER A 5 11.13 13.99 -10.84
C SER A 5 10.80 15.05 -9.80
N GLN A 6 10.22 16.20 -10.19
CA GLN A 6 9.72 17.19 -9.24
C GLN A 6 8.32 16.87 -8.70
N ILE A 7 7.53 16.01 -9.37
CA ILE A 7 6.15 15.67 -8.95
C ILE A 7 6.16 14.64 -7.81
N VAL A 8 7.21 13.82 -7.72
CA VAL A 8 7.36 12.78 -6.69
C VAL A 8 8.52 13.16 -5.78
N ASN A 9 8.22 14.02 -4.81
CA ASN A 9 9.15 14.29 -3.72
C ASN A 9 9.31 12.97 -2.94
N LEU A 10 10.44 12.28 -3.11
CA LEU A 10 10.64 10.95 -2.54
C LEU A 10 10.47 10.97 -1.02
N ASN A 11 10.94 12.04 -0.36
CA ASN A 11 10.79 12.21 1.07
C ASN A 11 9.31 12.30 1.50
N ASP A 12 8.48 13.04 0.76
CA ASP A 12 7.04 13.14 1.04
C ASP A 12 6.34 11.80 0.74
N THR A 13 6.73 11.10 -0.32
CA THR A 13 6.10 9.84 -0.74
C THR A 13 6.41 8.71 0.25
N PHE A 14 7.68 8.55 0.65
CA PHE A 14 8.07 7.55 1.65
C PHE A 14 7.59 7.93 3.05
N GLY A 15 7.56 9.22 3.39
CA GLY A 15 6.99 9.71 4.65
C GLY A 15 5.51 9.39 4.77
N VAL A 16 4.72 9.67 3.73
CA VAL A 16 3.30 9.30 3.66
C VAL A 16 3.11 7.80 3.72
N LEU A 17 3.95 7.01 3.02
CA LEU A 17 3.85 5.56 3.05
C LEU A 17 4.18 4.96 4.42
N MET A 18 5.15 5.54 5.15
CA MET A 18 5.45 5.15 6.53
C MET A 18 4.28 5.45 7.47
N ILE A 19 3.72 6.66 7.40
CA ILE A 19 2.55 7.04 8.20
C ILE A 19 1.35 6.15 7.87
N GLY A 20 1.10 5.90 6.58
CA GLY A 20 0.06 4.99 6.12
C GLY A 20 0.24 3.59 6.69
N THR A 21 1.46 3.05 6.66
CA THR A 21 1.78 1.73 7.23
C THR A 21 1.50 1.67 8.74
N VAL A 22 1.82 2.74 9.48
CA VAL A 22 1.52 2.83 10.93
C VAL A 22 0.01 2.84 11.17
N VAL A 23 -0.74 3.63 10.40
CA VAL A 23 -2.21 3.68 10.51
C VAL A 23 -2.83 2.32 10.18
N THR A 24 -2.38 1.66 9.12
CA THR A 24 -2.87 0.31 8.78
C THR A 24 -2.51 -0.70 9.87
N ALA A 25 -1.35 -0.60 10.51
CA ALA A 25 -0.99 -1.48 11.63
C ALA A 25 -1.94 -1.33 12.83
N VAL A 26 -2.42 -0.12 13.12
CA VAL A 26 -3.45 0.11 14.14
C VAL A 26 -4.78 -0.51 13.71
N LEU A 27 -5.19 -0.33 12.45
CA LEU A 27 -6.42 -0.92 11.92
C LEU A 27 -6.38 -2.45 11.91
N LEU A 28 -5.21 -3.06 11.67
CA LEU A 28 -5.00 -4.50 11.75
C LEU A 28 -5.37 -5.05 13.14
N GLY A 29 -5.07 -4.30 14.21
CA GLY A 29 -5.52 -4.64 15.57
C GLY A 29 -7.05 -4.71 15.68
N GLY A 30 -7.77 -3.78 15.04
CA GLY A 30 -9.22 -3.79 14.95
C GLY A 30 -9.76 -4.99 14.16
N VAL A 31 -9.11 -5.33 13.04
CA VAL A 31 -9.47 -6.50 12.22
C VAL A 31 -9.27 -7.80 13.01
N TYR A 32 -8.20 -7.93 13.80
CA TYR A 32 -8.02 -9.08 14.69
C TYR A 32 -9.10 -9.17 15.77
N LEU A 33 -9.48 -8.05 16.37
CA LEU A 33 -10.55 -8.02 17.37
C LEU A 33 -11.90 -8.40 16.73
N GLN A 34 -12.20 -7.88 15.54
CA GLN A 34 -13.38 -8.24 14.77
C GLN A 34 -13.40 -9.74 14.45
N ALA A 35 -12.26 -10.30 14.01
CA ALA A 35 -12.14 -11.72 13.74
C ALA A 35 -12.34 -12.56 15.02
N TYR A 36 -11.74 -12.16 16.13
CA TYR A 36 -11.88 -12.84 17.42
C TYR A 36 -13.35 -12.86 17.89
N TYR A 37 -14.02 -11.71 17.90
CA TYR A 37 -15.44 -11.62 18.25
C TYR A 37 -16.30 -12.49 17.33
N TYR A 38 -16.01 -12.49 16.03
CA TYR A 38 -16.72 -13.31 15.07
C TYR A 38 -16.58 -14.81 15.37
N PHE A 39 -15.37 -15.29 15.69
CA PHE A 39 -15.14 -16.70 16.02
C PHE A 39 -15.76 -17.14 17.35
N VAL A 40 -15.88 -16.24 18.32
CA VAL A 40 -16.43 -16.53 19.65
C VAL A 40 -17.96 -16.47 19.67
N THR A 41 -18.54 -15.46 19.01
CA THR A 41 -19.99 -15.20 19.09
C THR A 41 -20.80 -16.02 18.08
N TYR A 42 -20.25 -16.29 16.89
CA TYR A 42 -21.04 -16.82 15.77
C TYR A 42 -20.63 -18.23 15.35
N THR A 43 -21.60 -19.14 15.40
CA THR A 43 -21.55 -20.50 14.82
C THR A 43 -22.04 -20.49 13.36
N ASP A 44 -21.85 -19.38 12.66
CA ASP A 44 -22.32 -19.19 11.29
C ASP A 44 -21.44 -19.93 10.26
N GLY A 45 -21.97 -20.04 9.03
CA GLY A 45 -21.46 -20.89 7.96
C GLY A 45 -19.98 -20.71 7.62
N ILE A 46 -19.35 -21.82 7.20
CA ILE A 46 -17.93 -21.92 6.82
C ILE A 46 -17.49 -20.78 5.86
N LEU A 47 -18.36 -20.34 4.96
CA LEU A 47 -18.05 -19.26 4.00
C LEU A 47 -17.67 -17.96 4.69
N LEU A 48 -18.44 -17.51 5.68
CA LEU A 48 -18.14 -16.27 6.40
C LEU A 48 -16.85 -16.39 7.22
N ARG A 49 -16.59 -17.57 7.81
CA ARG A 49 -15.32 -17.86 8.50
C ARG A 49 -14.12 -17.77 7.54
N ILE A 50 -14.24 -18.34 6.33
CA ILE A 50 -13.19 -18.25 5.30
C ILE A 50 -12.99 -16.79 4.88
N THR A 51 -14.06 -16.01 4.69
CA THR A 51 -13.92 -14.60 4.29
C THR A 51 -13.17 -13.77 5.33
N VAL A 52 -13.49 -13.94 6.63
CA VAL A 52 -12.80 -13.24 7.72
C VAL A 52 -11.32 -13.63 7.78
N LEU A 53 -10.99 -14.92 7.64
CA LEU A 53 -9.58 -15.37 7.59
C LEU A 53 -8.84 -14.81 6.38
N SER A 54 -9.48 -14.80 5.21
CA SER A 54 -8.88 -14.25 3.99
C SER A 54 -8.62 -12.74 4.11
N LEU A 55 -9.52 -12.00 4.76
CA LEU A 55 -9.36 -10.58 5.02
C LEU A 55 -8.17 -10.32 5.94
N VAL A 56 -8.10 -11.04 7.07
CA VAL A 56 -6.97 -10.94 8.02
C VAL A 56 -5.65 -11.26 7.32
N ALA A 57 -5.61 -12.32 6.50
CA ALA A 57 -4.41 -12.71 5.76
C ALA A 57 -4.00 -11.65 4.72
N LEU A 58 -4.97 -11.10 3.98
CA LEU A 58 -4.73 -10.05 2.98
C LEU A 58 -4.18 -8.78 3.61
N GLU A 59 -4.75 -8.34 4.74
CA GLU A 59 -4.28 -7.18 5.50
C GLU A 59 -2.87 -7.39 6.05
N THR A 60 -2.59 -8.60 6.57
CA THR A 60 -1.24 -8.95 7.06
C THR A 60 -0.22 -8.91 5.92
N LEU A 61 -0.58 -9.43 4.74
CA LEU A 61 0.26 -9.39 3.55
C LEU A 61 0.49 -7.96 3.06
N TYR A 62 -0.53 -7.11 3.08
CA TYR A 62 -0.41 -5.70 2.70
C TYR A 62 0.62 -4.97 3.55
N ILE A 63 0.54 -5.07 4.88
CA ILE A 63 1.53 -4.46 5.78
C ILE A 63 2.92 -5.06 5.55
N ALA A 64 3.05 -6.38 5.41
CA ALA A 64 4.34 -7.03 5.18
C ALA A 64 5.01 -6.53 3.89
N LEU A 65 4.25 -6.39 2.80
CA LEU A 65 4.73 -5.84 1.53
C LEU A 65 5.13 -4.37 1.67
N ASN A 66 4.34 -3.56 2.39
CA ASN A 66 4.68 -2.15 2.61
C ASN A 66 5.97 -2.00 3.43
N VAL A 67 6.11 -2.72 4.54
CA VAL A 67 7.33 -2.70 5.35
C VAL A 67 8.53 -3.20 4.54
N HIS A 68 8.37 -4.26 3.75
CA HIS A 68 9.43 -4.75 2.88
C HIS A 68 9.83 -3.74 1.80
N ALA A 69 8.85 -3.07 1.17
CA ALA A 69 9.10 -2.02 0.19
C ALA A 69 9.85 -0.83 0.83
N VAL A 70 9.40 -0.34 1.99
CA VAL A 70 10.09 0.71 2.74
C VAL A 70 11.52 0.28 3.07
N ASN A 71 11.73 -0.93 3.56
CA ASN A 71 13.08 -1.39 3.90
C ASN A 71 14.00 -1.48 2.68
N HIS A 72 13.49 -1.98 1.55
CA HIS A 72 14.27 -2.12 0.32
C HIS A 72 14.65 -0.76 -0.29
N TYR A 73 13.74 0.21 -0.28
CA TYR A 73 13.98 1.53 -0.85
C TYR A 73 14.70 2.48 0.11
N LEU A 74 14.39 2.44 1.41
CA LEU A 74 14.88 3.40 2.41
C LEU A 74 16.12 2.93 3.17
N VAL A 75 16.38 1.62 3.29
CA VAL A 75 17.53 1.13 4.08
C VAL A 75 18.63 0.62 3.15
N VAL A 76 18.28 -0.22 2.18
CA VAL A 76 19.27 -0.90 1.32
C VAL A 76 19.77 0.00 0.18
N ASN A 77 18.90 0.83 -0.40
CA ASN A 77 19.21 1.65 -1.57
C ASN A 77 19.27 3.17 -1.27
N TYR A 78 19.57 3.57 -0.04
CA TYR A 78 19.60 4.99 0.38
C TYR A 78 20.54 5.86 -0.48
N PHE A 79 21.47 5.26 -1.22
CA PHE A 79 22.46 5.94 -2.08
C PHE A 79 22.39 5.57 -3.58
N ASN A 80 21.41 4.80 -4.06
CA ASN A 80 21.32 4.44 -5.48
C ASN A 80 19.93 4.70 -6.10
N PRO A 81 19.70 5.90 -6.67
CA PRO A 81 18.39 6.33 -7.18
C PRO A 81 17.97 5.65 -8.50
N PHE A 82 18.83 4.84 -9.14
CA PHE A 82 18.54 4.21 -10.44
C PHE A 82 17.60 2.99 -10.38
N ALA A 83 17.28 2.47 -9.19
CA ALA A 83 16.39 1.31 -9.06
C ALA A 83 14.90 1.68 -9.21
N LEU A 84 14.53 2.97 -9.19
CA LEU A 84 13.14 3.43 -9.14
C LEU A 84 12.54 3.82 -10.50
N GLU A 85 13.34 3.85 -11.58
CA GLU A 85 12.89 4.25 -12.93
C GLU A 85 12.04 3.18 -13.65
N ASN A 86 11.91 1.97 -13.09
CA ASN A 86 11.17 0.86 -13.72
C ASN A 86 9.75 0.63 -13.16
N SER A 87 9.07 1.65 -12.64
CA SER A 87 7.63 1.55 -12.32
C SER A 87 6.77 1.81 -13.56
N VAL A 88 6.81 0.84 -14.48
CA VAL A 88 6.26 0.87 -15.85
C VAL A 88 4.74 0.99 -15.95
N TRP A 89 3.96 0.79 -14.88
CA TRP A 89 2.71 0.10 -15.13
C TRP A 89 1.43 0.87 -15.49
N TYR A 90 1.22 2.19 -15.25
CA TYR A 90 -0.12 2.76 -15.61
C TYR A 90 -0.20 4.24 -16.03
N ALA A 91 0.86 5.04 -15.92
CA ALA A 91 0.76 6.49 -16.17
C ALA A 91 0.70 6.90 -17.65
N SER A 92 1.05 6.00 -18.59
CA SER A 92 1.15 6.33 -20.03
C SER A 92 -0.15 6.18 -20.82
N ARG A 93 -1.26 5.72 -20.21
CA ARG A 93 -2.49 5.38 -20.97
C ARG A 93 -3.60 6.45 -20.91
N TRP A 94 -3.50 7.50 -20.11
CA TRP A 94 -4.52 8.56 -20.14
C TRP A 94 -4.27 9.50 -21.32
N PRO A 95 -5.18 9.57 -22.32
CA PRO A 95 -5.07 10.56 -23.37
C PRO A 95 -5.45 11.90 -22.76
N SER A 96 -4.44 12.73 -22.46
CA SER A 96 -4.66 14.13 -22.18
C SER A 96 -5.29 14.76 -23.43
N CYS A 97 -6.61 14.95 -23.42
CA CYS A 97 -7.28 15.81 -24.38
C CYS A 97 -6.71 17.23 -24.23
N SER A 98 -5.89 17.64 -25.19
CA SER A 98 -5.45 19.03 -25.36
C SER A 98 -6.67 19.88 -25.72
N ARG A 99 -7.21 20.62 -24.74
CA ARG A 99 -8.07 21.77 -25.03
C ARG A 99 -7.15 22.97 -25.29
N THR A 100 -6.71 23.11 -26.53
CA THR A 100 -6.49 24.44 -27.10
C THR A 100 -7.86 25.08 -27.22
N ASP A 101 -8.09 26.23 -26.59
CA ASP A 101 -8.94 27.30 -27.11
C ASP A 101 -8.75 28.58 -26.27
N VAL A 102 -8.42 29.65 -27.02
CA VAL A 102 -8.22 31.09 -26.76
C VAL A 102 -6.95 31.57 -26.04
#